data_AF-A0A7X7KHW3-F1
#
_entry.id   AF-A0A7X7KHW3-F1
#
_cell.length_a   1.000
_cell.length_b   1.000
_cell.length_c   1.000
_cell.angle_alpha   90.00
_cell.angle_beta   90.00
_cell.angle_gamma   90.00
#
_symmetry.space_group_name_H-M   'P 1'
#
loop_
_entity.id
_entity.type
_entity.pdbx_description
1 polymer ?
#
loop_
_entity_poly.entity_id
_entity_poly.type
_entity_poly.pdbx_seq_one_letter_code
_entity_poly.pdbx_strand_id
1 'polypeptide(L)'
;FSIDDHLILESMRIPHFYRAFYVYKYATGMSAAMALADRVTSGGPAELNDYLGFLKGGCSKDPLDLLRDAGVDMAKPAAVEKAMARLAKNIKELDSLV
;
A
#
# COMPACT_ATOMS: atom_id res chain seq x y z
N PHE A 1 24.45 -9.74 -17.16
CA PHE A 1 24.23 -8.68 -16.16
C PHE A 1 25.47 -8.58 -15.29
N SER A 2 26.05 -7.38 -15.16
CA SER A 2 27.09 -7.07 -14.16
C SER A 2 26.48 -6.10 -13.14
N ILE A 3 26.82 -6.27 -11.86
CA ILE A 3 26.41 -5.35 -10.80
C ILE A 3 27.38 -4.17 -10.79
N ASP A 4 26.86 -2.94 -10.70
CA ASP A 4 27.66 -1.72 -10.59
C ASP A 4 28.33 -1.67 -9.20
N ASP A 5 29.67 -1.52 -9.18
CA ASP A 5 30.46 -1.42 -7.95
C ASP A 5 30.00 -0.26 -7.05
N HIS A 6 29.47 0.83 -7.63
CA HIS A 6 28.97 1.97 -6.85
C HIS A 6 27.59 1.74 -6.22
N LEU A 7 26.88 0.65 -6.56
CA LEU A 7 25.55 0.35 -6.02
C LEU A 7 25.56 0.24 -4.49
N ILE A 8 26.69 -0.15 -3.89
CA ILE A 8 26.86 -0.22 -2.42
C ILE A 8 26.65 1.14 -1.73
N LEU A 9 26.83 2.26 -2.45
CA LEU A 9 26.67 3.62 -1.93
C LEU A 9 25.27 4.20 -2.17
N GLU A 10 24.35 3.42 -2.76
CA GLU A 10 23.02 3.88 -3.14
C GLU A 10 22.23 4.48 -1.97
N SER A 11 22.40 3.97 -0.75
CA SER A 11 21.71 4.49 0.43
C SER A 11 22.03 5.96 0.72
N MET A 12 23.25 6.42 0.38
CA MET A 12 23.72 7.79 0.68
C MET A 12 22.98 8.85 -0.13
N ARG A 13 22.48 8.50 -1.33
CA ARG A 13 21.74 9.41 -2.22
C ARG A 13 20.23 9.44 -1.96
N ILE A 14 19.70 8.62 -1.04
CA ILE A 14 18.25 8.54 -0.78
C ILE A 14 17.89 9.54 0.34
N PRO A 15 17.21 10.66 0.05
CA PRO A 15 16.91 11.68 1.06
C PRO A 15 16.04 11.17 2.21
N HIS A 16 15.18 10.18 1.93
CA HIS A 16 14.31 9.58 2.93
C HIS A 16 15.04 8.78 4.01
N PHE A 17 16.30 8.37 3.80
CA PHE A 17 17.08 7.67 4.83
C PHE A 17 17.59 8.62 5.92
N TYR A 18 17.56 9.93 5.66
CA TYR A 18 17.80 10.96 6.67
C TYR A 18 16.51 11.31 7.45
N ARG A 19 15.44 10.54 7.28
CA ARG A 19 14.20 10.60 8.06
C ARG A 19 13.90 9.22 8.65
N ALA A 20 14.17 9.07 9.95
CA ALA A 20 14.04 7.79 10.64
C ALA A 20 12.65 7.17 10.45
N PHE A 21 12.63 5.88 10.08
CA PHE A 21 11.42 5.06 9.93
C PHE A 21 10.33 5.66 9.03
N TYR A 22 10.68 6.42 8.00
CA TYR A 22 9.69 7.00 7.10
C TYR A 22 9.28 6.03 5.97
N VAL A 23 10.26 5.37 5.36
CA VAL A 23 10.09 4.66 4.08
C VAL A 23 9.11 3.48 4.10
N TYR A 24 8.95 2.81 5.25
CA TYR A 24 8.02 1.67 5.35
C TYR A 24 6.57 2.09 5.07
N LYS A 25 6.24 3.38 5.30
CA LYS A 25 4.90 3.94 5.08
C LYS A 25 4.49 3.90 3.61
N TYR A 26 5.45 3.88 2.67
CA TYR A 26 5.13 3.69 1.27
C TYR A 26 4.58 2.30 0.99
N ALA A 27 5.23 1.27 1.52
CA ALA A 27 4.81 -0.12 1.32
C ALA A 27 3.46 -0.41 2.01
N THR A 28 3.30 0.04 3.27
CA THR A 28 2.03 -0.13 3.98
C THR A 28 0.92 0.74 3.39
N GLY A 29 1.23 1.97 2.98
CA GLY A 29 0.28 2.86 2.31
C GLY A 29 -0.20 2.33 0.97
N MET A 30 0.68 1.75 0.15
CA MET A 30 0.31 1.09 -1.10
C MET A 30 -0.57 -0.13 -0.85
N SER A 31 -0.23 -0.96 0.14
CA SER A 31 -1.03 -2.12 0.53
C SER A 31 -2.43 -1.73 1.00
N ALA A 32 -2.53 -0.67 1.83
CA ALA A 32 -3.81 -0.11 2.26
C ALA A 32 -4.61 0.44 1.08
N ALA A 33 -3.98 1.20 0.18
CA ALA A 33 -4.62 1.77 -0.99
C ALA A 33 -5.19 0.69 -1.92
N MET A 34 -4.46 -0.40 -2.14
CA MET A 34 -4.95 -1.55 -2.92
C MET A 34 -6.16 -2.20 -2.25
N ALA A 35 -6.10 -2.44 -0.94
CA ALA A 35 -7.22 -3.01 -0.19
C ALA A 35 -8.48 -2.11 -0.22
N LEU A 36 -8.31 -0.79 -0.06
CA LEU A 36 -9.40 0.19 -0.18
C LEU A 36 -9.98 0.21 -1.58
N ALA A 37 -9.12 0.23 -2.61
CA ALA A 37 -9.55 0.23 -4.01
C ALA A 37 -10.34 -1.04 -4.35
N ASP A 38 -9.89 -2.22 -3.90
CA ASP A 38 -10.61 -3.47 -4.09
C ASP A 38 -11.99 -3.38 -3.41
N ARG A 39 -12.08 -2.93 -2.15
CA ARG A 39 -13.37 -2.75 -1.46
C ARG A 39 -14.32 -1.82 -2.22
N VAL A 40 -13.85 -0.66 -2.67
CA VAL A 40 -14.68 0.33 -3.37
C VAL A 40 -15.14 -0.18 -4.73
N THR A 41 -14.29 -0.90 -5.46
CA THR A 41 -14.59 -1.36 -6.83
C THR A 41 -15.38 -2.66 -6.88
N SER A 42 -15.28 -3.52 -5.86
CA SER A 42 -16.04 -4.77 -5.77
C SER A 42 -17.26 -4.69 -4.84
N GLY A 43 -17.36 -3.63 -4.04
CA GLY A 43 -18.42 -3.43 -3.06
C GLY A 43 -19.62 -2.64 -3.59
N GLY A 44 -20.44 -2.16 -2.65
CA GLY A 44 -21.62 -1.35 -2.92
C GLY A 44 -21.58 0.02 -2.22
N PRO A 45 -22.75 0.66 -2.03
CA PRO A 45 -22.84 1.98 -1.41
C PRO A 45 -22.21 2.05 -0.01
N ALA A 46 -22.20 0.95 0.75
CA ALA A 46 -21.59 0.90 2.08
C ALA A 46 -20.06 1.06 2.01
N GLU A 47 -19.37 0.27 1.19
CA GLU A 47 -17.92 0.33 1.01
C GLU A 47 -17.47 1.69 0.45
N LEU A 48 -18.27 2.26 -0.45
CA LEU A 48 -18.02 3.62 -0.95
C LEU A 48 -18.15 4.66 0.17
N ASN A 49 -19.19 4.55 1.01
CA ASN A 49 -19.39 5.47 2.13
C ASN A 49 -18.29 5.35 3.18
N ASP A 50 -17.79 4.15 3.47
CA ASP A 50 -16.62 3.93 4.34
C ASP A 50 -15.39 4.69 3.81
N TYR A 51 -15.10 4.56 2.51
CA TYR A 51 -13.98 5.24 1.87
C TYR A 51 -14.15 6.78 1.86
N LEU A 52 -15.36 7.28 1.59
CA LEU A 52 -15.65 8.71 1.69
C LEU A 52 -15.55 9.21 3.14
N GLY A 53 -15.92 8.38 4.12
CA GLY A 53 -15.74 8.64 5.54
C GLY A 53 -14.26 8.79 5.91
N PHE A 54 -13.43 7.87 5.42
CA PHE A 54 -11.96 7.94 5.56
C PHE A 54 -11.39 9.26 5.03
N LEU A 55 -11.76 9.66 3.81
CA LEU A 55 -11.30 10.92 3.21
C LEU A 55 -11.74 12.15 4.00
N LYS A 56 -13.00 12.18 4.45
CA LYS A 56 -13.53 13.25 5.31
C LYS A 56 -12.85 13.31 6.67
N GLY A 57 -12.32 12.19 7.15
CA GLY A 57 -11.63 12.09 8.43
C GLY A 57 -10.34 12.91 8.52
N GLY A 58 -9.65 13.18 7.40
CA GLY A 58 -8.42 13.97 7.39
C GLY A 58 -7.42 13.50 8.45
N CYS A 59 -6.93 14.43 9.28
CA CYS A 59 -6.03 14.13 10.41
C CYS A 59 -6.74 14.09 11.77
N SER A 60 -8.03 13.76 11.82
CA SER A 60 -8.84 13.81 13.06
C SER A 60 -8.63 12.63 14.01
N LYS A 61 -8.02 11.53 13.56
CA LYS A 61 -7.78 10.29 14.32
C LYS A 61 -6.42 9.69 13.95
N ASP A 62 -6.00 8.69 14.72
CA ASP A 62 -4.82 7.91 14.38
C ASP A 62 -4.99 7.20 13.02
N PRO A 63 -3.95 7.14 12.18
CA PRO A 63 -4.06 6.59 10.82
C PRO A 63 -4.57 5.15 10.77
N LEU A 64 -4.22 4.33 11.77
CA LEU A 64 -4.69 2.94 11.85
C LEU A 64 -6.17 2.84 12.21
N ASP A 65 -6.69 3.78 13.01
CA ASP A 65 -8.12 3.85 13.32
C ASP A 65 -8.91 4.30 12.09
N LEU A 66 -8.44 5.32 11.37
CA LEU A 66 -9.05 5.78 10.12
C LEU A 66 -9.16 4.66 9.08
N LEU A 67 -8.10 3.85 8.93
CA LEU A 67 -8.11 2.72 8.01
C LEU A 67 -9.04 1.60 8.51
N ARG A 68 -9.11 1.34 9.83
CA ARG A 68 -10.06 0.37 10.39
C ARG A 68 -11.52 0.79 10.19
N ASP A 69 -11.84 2.07 10.37
CA ASP A 69 -13.16 2.64 10.03
C ASP A 69 -13.46 2.46 8.54
N ALA A 70 -12.44 2.54 7.69
CA ALA A 70 -12.49 2.26 6.25
C ALA A 70 -12.41 0.75 5.91
N GLY A 71 -12.60 -0.13 6.88
CA GLY A 71 -12.60 -1.60 6.75
C GLY A 71 -11.26 -2.24 6.39
N VAL A 72 -10.14 -1.57 6.65
CA VAL A 72 -8.79 -2.08 6.42
C VAL A 72 -8.00 -2.07 7.74
N ASP A 73 -7.82 -3.24 8.35
CA ASP A 73 -7.00 -3.39 9.55
C ASP A 73 -5.53 -3.64 9.20
N MET A 74 -4.72 -2.59 9.28
CA MET A 74 -3.28 -2.65 8.99
C MET A 74 -2.44 -3.32 10.10
N ALA A 75 -3.05 -3.73 11.22
CA ALA A 75 -2.40 -4.59 12.21
C ALA A 75 -2.46 -6.08 11.82
N LYS A 76 -3.12 -6.42 10.70
CA LYS A 76 -3.20 -7.76 10.13
C LYS A 76 -2.40 -7.85 8.82
N PRO A 77 -1.85 -9.04 8.48
CA PRO A 77 -1.06 -9.20 7.27
C PRO A 77 -1.88 -9.13 5.97
N ALA A 78 -3.21 -9.29 6.06
CA ALA A 78 -4.11 -9.45 4.92
C ALA A 78 -3.99 -8.37 3.84
N ALA A 79 -3.75 -7.10 4.20
CA ALA A 79 -3.58 -6.03 3.22
C ALA A 79 -2.33 -6.21 2.35
N VAL A 80 -1.21 -6.61 2.98
CA VAL A 80 0.05 -6.88 2.29
C VAL A 80 -0.05 -8.16 1.46
N GLU A 81 -0.66 -9.22 2.01
CA GLU A 81 -0.87 -10.49 1.30
C GLU A 81 -1.71 -10.30 0.04
N LYS A 82 -2.79 -9.52 0.11
CA LYS A 82 -3.61 -9.18 -1.06
C LYS A 82 -2.83 -8.39 -2.11
N ALA A 83 -2.02 -7.42 -1.68
CA ALA A 83 -1.17 -6.65 -2.58
C ALA A 83 -0.18 -7.55 -3.35
N MET A 84 0.48 -8.46 -2.64
CA MET A 84 1.41 -9.43 -3.24
C MET A 84 0.70 -10.42 -4.16
N ALA A 85 -0.49 -10.91 -3.78
CA ALA A 85 -1.29 -11.79 -4.63
C ALA A 85 -1.70 -11.11 -5.94
N ARG A 86 -2.09 -9.83 -5.89
CA ARG A 86 -2.42 -9.04 -7.08
C ARG A 86 -1.19 -8.82 -7.97
N LEU A 87 -0.03 -8.51 -7.40
CA LEU A 87 1.22 -8.44 -8.15
C LEU A 87 1.53 -9.76 -8.86
N ALA A 88 1.44 -10.89 -8.15
CA ALA A 88 1.68 -12.21 -8.71
C ALA A 88 0.70 -12.55 -9.85
N LYS A 89 -0.57 -12.17 -9.72
CA LYS A 89 -1.56 -12.31 -10.80
C LYS A 89 -1.17 -11.49 -12.02
N ASN A 90 -0.81 -10.22 -11.82
CA ASN A 90 -0.45 -9.32 -12.93
C ASN A 90 0.81 -9.79 -13.66
N ILE A 91 1.80 -10.34 -12.94
CA ILE A 91 3.00 -10.93 -13.56
C ILE A 91 2.61 -12.12 -14.44
N LYS A 92 1.77 -13.04 -13.95
CA LYS A 92 1.28 -14.17 -14.76
C LYS A 92 0.49 -13.74 -16.00
N GLU A 93 -0.32 -12.69 -15.86
CA GLU A 93 -1.05 -12.11 -16.98
C GLU A 93 -0.07 -11.52 -18.01
N LEU A 94 0.92 -10.77 -17.56
CA LEU A 94 1.97 -10.23 -18.43
C LEU A 94 2.72 -11.35 -19.15
N ASP A 95 3.14 -12.42 -18.45
CA ASP A 95 3.83 -13.57 -19.05
C ASP A 95 2.99 -14.27 -20.13
N SER A 96 1.65 -14.23 -20.03
CA SER A 96 0.75 -14.83 -21.03
C SER A 96 0.59 -14.00 -22.31
N LEU A 97 1.03 -12.74 -22.29
CA LEU A 97 0.95 -11.81 -23.42
C LEU A 97 2.24 -11.75 -24.25
N VAL A 98 3.32 -12.40 -23.80
CA VAL A 98 4.65 -12.37 -24.44
C VAL A 98 4.99 -13.72 -25.07
#